data_AF-A0A8S0G3J9-F1
#
_entry.id   AF-A0A8S0G3J9-F1
#
_cell.length_a   1.000
_cell.length_b   1.000
_cell.length_c   1.000
_cell.angle_alpha   90.00
_cell.angle_beta   90.00
_cell.angle_gamma   90.00
#
_symmetry.space_group_name_H-M   'P 1'
#
loop_
_entity.id
_entity.type
_entity.pdbx_description
1 polymer ?
#
loop_
_entity_poly.entity_id
_entity_poly.type
_entity_poly.pdbx_seq_one_letter_code
_entity_poly.pdbx_strand_id
1 'polypeptide(L)'
;MGKRGALIYDGQQCAHIPAFSAVAVDTTGAGDAFNGALAAALAKGESLVKAAWYASAFASLAVEKEGAANMPDISLVDARIQQQNVAIQTF
;
A
#
# COMPACT_ATOMS: atom_id res chain seq x y z
N MET A 1 4.38 -6.18 -6.54
CA MET A 1 4.96 -7.56 -6.49
C MET A 1 4.09 -8.52 -5.65
N GLY A 2 2.75 -8.42 -5.70
CA GLY A 2 1.85 -9.28 -4.91
C GLY A 2 2.25 -9.35 -3.43
N LYS A 3 2.30 -10.57 -2.88
CA LYS A 3 2.75 -10.85 -1.50
C LYS A 3 4.18 -10.41 -1.16
N ARG A 4 5.00 -10.02 -2.15
CA ARG A 4 6.35 -9.47 -1.92
C ARG A 4 6.34 -7.94 -1.76
N GLY A 5 5.17 -7.29 -1.80
CA GLY A 5 5.04 -5.85 -1.60
C GLY A 5 5.30 -5.06 -2.88
N ALA A 6 6.00 -3.94 -2.78
CA ALA A 6 6.33 -3.07 -3.89
C ALA A 6 7.82 -2.71 -3.93
N LEU A 7 8.36 -2.50 -5.12
CA LEU A 7 9.67 -1.90 -5.32
C LEU A 7 9.44 -0.51 -5.90
N ILE A 8 10.07 0.47 -5.29
CA ILE A 8 9.93 1.87 -5.64
C ILE A 8 11.29 2.38 -6.10
N TYR A 9 11.32 3.19 -7.15
CA TYR A 9 12.54 3.84 -7.63
C TYR A 9 12.24 5.32 -7.83
N ASP A 10 13.00 6.19 -7.16
CA ASP A 10 12.81 7.65 -7.21
C ASP A 10 13.71 8.34 -8.25
N GLY A 11 14.44 7.57 -9.05
CA GLY A 11 15.43 8.08 -10.01
C GLY A 11 16.87 8.08 -9.48
N GLN A 12 17.08 7.83 -8.18
CA GLN A 12 18.40 7.72 -7.57
C GLN A 12 18.58 6.43 -6.76
N GLN A 13 17.56 6.04 -5.99
CA GLN A 13 17.62 4.93 -5.04
C GLN A 13 16.40 4.03 -5.17
N CYS A 14 16.58 2.76 -4.83
CA CYS A 14 15.51 1.78 -4.77
C CYS A 14 15.05 1.61 -3.32
N ALA A 15 13.74 1.53 -3.10
CA ALA A 15 13.17 1.19 -1.81
C ALA A 15 12.24 -0.02 -1.94
N HIS A 16 12.49 -1.04 -1.12
CA HIS A 16 11.59 -2.18 -1.01
C HIS A 16 10.56 -1.94 0.09
N ILE A 17 9.30 -1.92 -0.31
CA ILE A 17 8.13 -1.73 0.55
C ILE A 17 7.57 -3.12 0.82
N PRO A 18 7.65 -3.63 2.06
CA PRO A 18 7.11 -4.95 2.38
C PRO A 18 5.58 -4.95 2.24
N ALA A 19 5.03 -6.10 1.85
CA ALA A 19 3.58 -6.25 1.82
C ALA A 19 3.02 -6.21 3.24
N PHE A 20 1.84 -5.62 3.38
CA PHE A 20 1.02 -5.82 4.55
C PHE A 20 0.35 -7.19 4.50
N SER A 21 0.30 -7.87 5.65
CA SER A 21 -0.44 -9.13 5.77
C SER A 21 -1.93 -8.87 5.52
N ALA A 22 -2.56 -9.74 4.74
CA ALA A 22 -3.98 -9.64 4.41
C ALA A 22 -4.60 -11.02 4.26
N VAL A 23 -5.88 -11.12 4.63
CA VAL A 23 -6.72 -12.29 4.35
C VAL A 23 -7.42 -12.06 3.00
N ALA A 24 -6.75 -12.41 1.91
CA ALA A 24 -7.27 -12.13 0.56
C ALA A 24 -8.56 -12.91 0.27
N VAL A 25 -9.64 -12.18 0.00
CA VAL A 25 -10.94 -12.67 -0.44
C VAL A 25 -11.10 -12.44 -1.95
N ASP A 26 -10.78 -11.24 -2.43
CA ASP A 26 -10.80 -10.88 -3.86
C ASP A 26 -9.60 -9.96 -4.17
N THR A 27 -8.74 -10.37 -5.10
CA THR A 27 -7.57 -9.57 -5.48
C THR A 27 -7.84 -8.62 -6.66
N THR A 28 -9.06 -8.64 -7.20
CA THR A 28 -9.47 -7.78 -8.30
C THR A 28 -9.38 -6.31 -7.89
N GLY A 29 -8.72 -5.50 -8.70
CA GLY A 29 -8.55 -4.07 -8.41
C GLY A 29 -7.50 -3.76 -7.32
N ALA A 30 -6.75 -4.74 -6.79
CA ALA A 30 -5.68 -4.47 -5.82
C ALA A 30 -4.62 -3.48 -6.35
N GLY A 31 -4.31 -3.55 -7.65
CA GLY A 31 -3.42 -2.61 -8.32
C GLY A 31 -4.02 -1.21 -8.44
N ASP A 32 -5.31 -1.10 -8.75
CA ASP A 32 -6.00 0.18 -8.84
C ASP A 32 -6.14 0.84 -7.47
N ALA A 33 -6.45 0.06 -6.44
CA ALA A 33 -6.47 0.50 -5.04
C ALA A 33 -5.08 1.01 -4.61
N PHE A 34 -4.01 0.28 -4.95
CA PHE A 34 -2.64 0.72 -4.68
C PHE A 34 -2.32 2.04 -5.41
N ASN A 35 -2.57 2.11 -6.72
CA ASN A 35 -2.24 3.28 -7.52
C ASN A 35 -3.06 4.51 -7.10
N GLY A 36 -4.34 4.33 -6.80
CA GLY A 36 -5.22 5.40 -6.31
C GLY A 36 -4.75 5.93 -4.96
N ALA A 37 -4.42 5.05 -4.02
CA ALA A 37 -3.89 5.44 -2.71
C ALA A 37 -2.51 6.12 -2.83
N LEU A 38 -1.64 5.62 -3.72
CA LEU A 38 -0.33 6.21 -3.99
C LEU A 38 -0.48 7.63 -4.55
N ALA A 39 -1.30 7.80 -5.59
CA ALA A 39 -1.55 9.11 -6.20
C ALA A 39 -2.15 10.10 -5.21
N ALA A 40 -3.10 9.66 -4.39
CA ALA A 40 -3.71 10.49 -3.35
C ALA A 40 -2.70 10.93 -2.28
N ALA A 41 -1.84 10.03 -1.81
CA ALA A 41 -0.80 10.37 -0.82
C ALA A 41 0.26 11.32 -1.41
N LEU A 42 0.71 11.09 -2.64
CA LEU A 42 1.62 11.99 -3.35
C LEU A 42 1.00 13.38 -3.55
N ALA A 43 -0.28 13.45 -3.93
CA ALA A 43 -1.00 14.73 -4.08
C ALA A 43 -1.12 15.51 -2.77
N LYS A 44 -1.09 14.83 -1.62
CA LYS A 44 -1.04 15.44 -0.28
C LYS A 44 0.37 15.92 0.11
N GLY A 45 1.38 15.68 -0.72
CA GLY A 45 2.77 16.08 -0.46
C GLY A 45 3.59 15.06 0.33
N GLU A 46 3.11 13.82 0.47
CA GLU A 46 3.90 12.76 1.10
C GLU A 46 5.11 12.38 0.25
N SER A 47 6.18 11.92 0.91
CA SER A 47 7.33 11.36 0.19
C SER A 47 6.92 10.07 -0.52
N LEU A 48 7.60 9.75 -1.63
CA LEU A 48 7.27 8.57 -2.44
C LEU A 48 7.29 7.27 -1.62
N VAL A 49 8.24 7.13 -0.69
CA VAL A 49 8.33 5.98 0.22
C VAL A 49 7.13 5.92 1.18
N LYS A 50 6.74 7.05 1.79
CA LYS A 50 5.57 7.09 2.68
C LYS A 50 4.27 6.83 1.93
N ALA A 51 4.13 7.43 0.75
CA ALA A 51 2.99 7.23 -0.13
C ALA A 51 2.85 5.76 -0.55
N ALA A 52 3.96 5.11 -0.89
CA ALA A 52 3.99 3.70 -1.24
C ALA A 52 3.70 2.77 -0.06
N TRP A 53 4.18 3.11 1.14
CA TRP A 53 3.85 2.40 2.37
C TRP A 53 2.34 2.46 2.66
N TYR A 54 1.76 3.67 2.60
CA TYR A 54 0.32 3.88 2.75
C TYR A 54 -0.48 3.12 1.69
N ALA A 55 -0.07 3.20 0.42
CA ALA A 55 -0.70 2.49 -0.68
C ALA A 55 -0.67 0.96 -0.49
N SER A 56 0.42 0.42 0.07
CA SER A 56 0.53 -1.00 0.37
C SER A 56 -0.44 -1.43 1.47
N ALA A 57 -0.59 -0.63 2.54
CA ALA A 57 -1.58 -0.87 3.59
C ALA A 57 -3.00 -0.84 3.03
N PHE A 58 -3.30 0.18 2.22
CA PHE A 58 -4.60 0.37 1.59
C PHE A 58 -4.97 -0.82 0.68
N ALA A 59 -4.04 -1.24 -0.20
CA ALA A 59 -4.25 -2.39 -1.07
C ALA A 59 -4.45 -3.70 -0.29
N SER A 60 -3.75 -3.87 0.84
CA SER A 60 -3.91 -5.05 1.70
C SER A 60 -5.31 -5.16 2.31
N LEU A 61 -5.93 -4.03 2.66
CA LEU A 61 -7.30 -3.98 3.15
C LEU A 61 -8.33 -4.12 2.02
N ALA A 62 -8.03 -3.60 0.83
CA ALA A 62 -8.92 -3.69 -0.32
C ALA A 62 -9.14 -5.15 -0.76
N VAL A 63 -8.10 -5.99 -0.66
CA VAL A 63 -8.22 -7.41 -1.03
C VAL A 63 -8.95 -8.27 0.01
N GLU A 64 -9.25 -7.75 1.19
CA GLU A 64 -9.99 -8.45 2.26
C GLU A 64 -11.52 -8.36 2.09
N LYS A 65 -12.00 -7.65 1.06
CA LYS A 65 -13.43 -7.49 0.75
C LYS A 65 -13.73 -7.93 -0.68
N GLU A 66 -14.95 -8.40 -0.94
CA GLU A 66 -15.39 -8.76 -2.28
C GLU A 66 -15.62 -7.51 -3.15
N GLY A 67 -15.12 -7.52 -4.39
CA GLY A 67 -15.42 -6.51 -5.40
C GLY A 67 -14.48 -5.29 -5.40
N ALA A 68 -14.07 -4.87 -6.60
CA ALA A 68 -13.08 -3.82 -6.85
C ALA A 68 -13.46 -2.40 -6.36
N ALA A 69 -14.73 -2.14 -6.05
CA ALA A 69 -15.23 -0.83 -5.61
C ALA A 69 -15.23 -0.64 -4.09
N ASN A 70 -14.90 -1.68 -3.31
CA ASN A 70 -14.94 -1.64 -1.85
C ASN A 70 -13.65 -1.04 -1.25
N MET A 71 -13.52 0.27 -1.39
CA MET A 71 -12.36 1.02 -0.89
C MET A 71 -12.35 1.07 0.65
N PRO A 72 -11.21 0.78 1.30
CA PRO A 72 -11.05 0.89 2.75
C PRO A 72 -11.26 2.30 3.32
N ASP A 73 -11.75 2.38 4.55
CA ASP A 73 -11.78 3.61 5.33
C ASP A 73 -10.36 4.02 5.75
N ILE A 74 -10.06 5.32 5.74
CA ILE A 74 -8.74 5.86 6.11
C ILE A 74 -8.32 5.42 7.51
N SER A 75 -9.25 5.38 8.47
CA SER A 75 -8.98 4.97 9.85
C SER A 75 -8.48 3.52 9.95
N LEU A 76 -8.95 2.62 9.08
CA LEU A 76 -8.48 1.24 9.02
C LEU A 76 -7.06 1.16 8.45
N VAL A 77 -6.75 2.02 7.49
CA VAL A 77 -5.42 2.10 6.87
C VAL A 77 -4.39 2.56 7.91
N ASP A 78 -4.72 3.58 8.69
CA ASP A 78 -3.86 4.07 9.78
C ASP A 78 -3.66 2.99 10.85
N ALA A 79 -4.73 2.29 11.24
CA ALA A 79 -4.63 1.17 12.18
C ALA A 79 -3.75 0.04 11.64
N ARG A 80 -3.87 -0.30 10.34
CA ARG A 80 -3.03 -1.31 9.68
C ARG A 80 -1.56 -0.92 9.68
N ILE A 81 -1.27 0.36 9.41
CA ILE A 81 0.10 0.92 9.46
C ILE A 81 0.67 0.81 10.89
N GLN A 82 -0.12 1.14 11.92
CA GLN A 82 0.33 1.06 13.31
C GLN A 82 0.59 -0.38 13.79
N GLN A 83 -0.15 -1.35 13.26
CA GLN A 83 0.02 -2.77 13.61
C GLN A 83 1.28 -3.39 13.02
N GLN A 84 1.84 -2.82 11.95
CA GLN A 84 3.00 -3.38 11.26
C GLN A 84 4.23 -2.48 11.41
N ASN A 85 5.05 -2.80 12.41
CA ASN A 85 6.32 -2.11 12.64
C ASN A 85 7.44 -2.78 11.82
N VAL A 86 7.62 -2.34 10.57
CA VAL A 86 8.63 -2.92 9.65
C VAL A 86 9.56 -1.85 9.11
N ALA A 87 10.86 -2.15 9.11
CA ALA A 87 11.87 -1.30 8.50
C ALA A 87 11.76 -1.35 6.97
N ILE A 88 11.59 -0.18 6.35
CA ILE A 88 11.70 -0.03 4.90
C ILE A 88 13.18 -0.12 4.54
N GLN A 89 13.52 -1.02 3.62
CA GLN A 89 14.90 -1.21 3.17
C GLN A 89 15.14 -0.36 1.93
N THR A 90 16.16 0.49 1.97
CA THR A 90 16.65 1.29 0.84
C THR A 90 17.96 0.69 0.36
N PHE A 91 18.13 0.61 -0.97
CA PHE A 91 19.28 0.02 -1.63
C PHE A 91 19.76 0.91 -2.78
#